data_AF-A0A4Z0PIJ2-F1
#
_entry.id   AF-A0A4Z0PIJ2-F1
#
_cell.length_a   1.000
_cell.length_b   1.000
_cell.length_c   1.000
_cell.angle_alpha   90.00
_cell.angle_beta   90.00
_cell.angle_gamma   90.00
#
_symmetry.space_group_name_H-M   'P 1'
#
loop_
_entity.id
_entity.type
_entity.pdbx_description
1 polymer ?
#
loop_
_entity_poly.entity_id
_entity_poly.type
_entity_poly.pdbx_seq_one_letter_code
_entity_poly.pdbx_strand_id
1 'polypeptide(L)'
;MSEASSPADFLLSKTDAELLFLAQNPDFYHADLVAAAGRELRRRGVARAAEPPAAYYQDEDEAPARNWRMPAVGIGLLALAAILYFWPTGTKNWQNKQGPVAQRELVAVQTHVFPTFDSLTATQLHQMPRTLPAAERTDTTAQRKFLLLARRFWEAENQTDYLCHEVQAARIDSTFPGQVDITLDKWKRLTSALVYDHKLQPAMTARVELMRHAAVVRRETLAAMKNQYLYGQPPLDRSLLYLNDSVMVLRQTLLGVPASQRLRPRQEQQKRIDAERARQAIQDLPQV
;
A
#
# COMPACT_ATOMS: atom_id res chain seq x y z
N MET A 1 14.69 13.80 36.83
CA MET A 1 15.72 12.90 36.26
C MET A 1 14.98 11.91 35.38
N SER A 2 15.06 12.06 34.07
CA SER A 2 14.40 11.17 33.11
C SER A 2 15.47 10.27 32.51
N GLU A 3 15.41 8.98 32.81
CA GLU A 3 16.25 7.96 32.18
C GLU A 3 15.87 7.85 30.71
N ALA A 4 16.81 8.18 29.82
CA ALA A 4 16.68 7.88 28.40
C ALA A 4 16.86 6.36 28.23
N SER A 5 15.76 5.66 27.96
CA SER A 5 15.77 4.23 27.66
C SER A 5 16.64 4.00 26.43
N SER A 6 17.76 3.28 26.62
CA SER A 6 18.67 2.98 25.52
C SER A 6 18.05 1.92 24.60
N PRO A 7 18.37 1.90 23.29
CA PRO A 7 17.84 0.88 22.37
C PRO A 7 18.18 -0.55 22.81
N ALA A 8 19.23 -0.72 23.62
CA ALA A 8 19.57 -1.99 24.27
C ALA A 8 18.50 -2.42 25.30
N ASP A 9 17.97 -1.51 26.11
CA ASP A 9 16.93 -1.80 27.11
C ASP A 9 15.60 -2.18 26.45
N PHE A 10 15.30 -1.54 25.32
CA PHE A 10 14.13 -1.88 24.51
C PHE A 10 14.19 -3.32 24.00
N LEU A 11 15.33 -3.78 23.49
CA LEU A 11 15.49 -5.13 22.93
C LEU A 11 15.49 -6.23 24.00
N LEU A 12 15.97 -5.91 25.22
CA LEU A 12 15.92 -6.85 26.35
C LEU A 12 14.49 -7.19 26.77
N SER A 13 13.54 -6.26 26.58
CA SER A 13 12.12 -6.47 26.89
C SER A 13 11.36 -7.29 25.83
N LYS A 14 11.97 -7.60 24.68
CA LYS A 14 11.32 -8.30 23.56
C LYS A 14 11.45 -9.81 23.64
N THR A 15 10.40 -10.49 23.20
CA THR A 15 10.34 -11.95 23.09
C THR A 15 11.14 -12.46 21.90
N ASP A 16 11.53 -13.73 21.90
CA ASP A 16 12.35 -14.32 20.83
C ASP A 16 11.64 -14.27 19.47
N ALA A 17 10.31 -14.45 19.44
CA ALA A 17 9.52 -14.33 18.22
C ALA A 17 9.52 -12.90 17.66
N GLU A 18 9.44 -11.89 18.52
CA GLU A 18 9.51 -10.49 18.09
C GLU A 18 10.92 -10.13 17.60
N LEU A 19 11.97 -10.59 18.28
CA LEU A 19 13.36 -10.38 17.82
C LEU A 19 13.62 -11.06 16.47
N LEU A 20 13.05 -12.25 16.26
CA LEU A 20 13.14 -12.99 15.02
C LEU A 20 12.39 -12.27 13.89
N PHE A 21 11.21 -11.72 14.17
CA PHE A 21 10.45 -10.89 13.24
C PHE A 21 11.24 -9.64 12.81
N LEU A 22 11.89 -8.94 13.76
CA LEU A 22 12.76 -7.79 13.46
C LEU A 22 13.92 -8.19 12.53
N ALA A 23 14.51 -9.36 12.75
CA ALA A 23 15.64 -9.87 11.96
C ALA A 23 15.25 -10.38 10.55
N GLN A 24 13.99 -10.79 10.36
CA GLN A 24 13.45 -11.27 9.08
C GLN A 24 12.92 -10.17 8.18
N ASN A 25 12.65 -8.98 8.72
CA ASN A 25 12.01 -7.88 7.99
C ASN A 25 12.90 -6.63 7.95
N PRO A 26 14.16 -6.73 7.45
CA PRO A 26 15.13 -5.64 7.54
C PRO A 26 14.70 -4.36 6.83
N ASP A 27 13.88 -4.46 5.78
CA ASP A 27 13.41 -3.32 4.99
C ASP A 27 12.52 -2.34 5.77
N PHE A 28 11.99 -2.78 6.92
CA PHE A 28 11.06 -2.00 7.74
C PHE A 28 11.72 -1.37 8.99
N TYR A 29 13.00 -1.65 9.23
CA TYR A 29 13.70 -1.24 10.45
C TYR A 29 15.07 -0.62 10.15
N HIS A 30 15.58 0.17 11.09
CA HIS A 30 16.94 0.69 11.00
C HIS A 30 17.96 -0.45 11.10
N ALA A 31 19.00 -0.40 10.26
CA ALA A 31 20.05 -1.43 10.19
C ALA A 31 20.67 -1.75 11.55
N ASP A 32 20.85 -0.74 12.41
CA ASP A 32 21.39 -0.91 13.76
C ASP A 32 20.49 -1.74 14.68
N LEU A 33 19.16 -1.58 14.55
CA LEU A 33 18.16 -2.29 15.33
C LEU A 33 18.07 -3.76 14.89
N VAL A 34 18.10 -4.00 13.57
CA VAL A 34 18.14 -5.34 12.99
C VAL A 34 19.43 -6.06 13.42
N ALA A 35 20.57 -5.37 13.36
CA ALA A 35 21.85 -5.92 13.79
C ALA A 35 21.88 -6.21 15.30
N ALA A 36 21.28 -5.34 16.12
CA ALA A 36 21.18 -5.54 17.57
C ALA A 36 20.24 -6.70 17.93
N ALA A 37 19.08 -6.83 17.26
CA ALA A 37 18.18 -7.97 17.43
C ALA A 37 18.86 -9.29 17.04
N GLY A 38 19.64 -9.30 15.95
CA GLY A 38 20.43 -10.46 15.54
C GLY A 38 21.58 -10.83 16.50
N ARG A 39 22.14 -9.87 17.24
CA ARG A 39 23.11 -10.15 18.32
C ARG A 39 22.41 -10.74 19.54
N GLU A 40 21.24 -10.21 19.91
CA GLU A 40 20.46 -10.70 21.06
C GLU A 40 19.91 -12.11 20.82
N LEU A 41 19.42 -12.43 19.61
CA LEU A 41 19.03 -13.81 19.25
C LEU A 41 20.18 -14.81 19.37
N ARG A 42 21.38 -14.42 18.92
CA ARG A 42 22.60 -15.25 19.06
C ARG A 42 22.98 -15.44 20.52
N ARG A 43 22.88 -14.39 21.34
CA ARG A 43 23.10 -14.47 22.80
C ARG A 43 22.12 -15.44 23.46
N ARG A 44 20.88 -15.51 22.97
CA ARG A 44 19.82 -16.40 23.47
C ARG A 44 19.86 -17.81 22.88
N GLY A 45 20.80 -18.11 21.99
CA GLY A 45 20.95 -19.43 21.38
C GLY A 45 19.85 -19.82 20.38
N VAL A 46 19.05 -18.85 19.90
CA VAL A 46 17.99 -19.10 18.92
C VAL A 46 18.60 -19.14 17.52
N ALA A 47 18.70 -20.34 16.94
CA ALA A 47 19.27 -20.55 15.61
C ALA A 47 18.34 -19.96 14.53
N ARG A 48 18.88 -19.03 13.73
CA ARG A 48 18.22 -18.52 12.52
C ARG A 48 18.23 -19.62 11.46
N ALA A 49 17.08 -19.92 10.85
CA ALA A 49 17.04 -20.69 9.61
C ALA A 49 17.78 -19.90 8.53
N ALA A 50 18.87 -20.46 8.00
CA ALA A 50 19.72 -19.82 7.01
C ALA A 50 18.99 -19.73 5.66
N GLU A 51 18.88 -18.51 5.10
CA GLU A 51 18.61 -18.30 3.68
C GLU A 51 19.94 -18.04 2.93
N PRO A 52 20.00 -18.37 1.63
CA PRO A 52 21.25 -18.53 0.88
C PRO A 52 21.95 -17.20 0.58
N PRO A 53 23.27 -17.24 0.29
CA PRO A 53 24.09 -16.03 0.19
C PRO A 53 23.77 -15.24 -1.08
N ALA A 54 23.30 -14.00 -0.91
CA ALA A 54 23.38 -12.99 -1.96
C ALA A 54 24.79 -12.41 -2.00
N ALA A 55 25.34 -12.37 -3.21
CA ALA A 55 26.72 -12.05 -3.51
C ALA A 55 27.16 -10.63 -3.12
N TYR A 56 28.47 -10.54 -2.85
CA TYR A 56 29.28 -9.37 -2.56
C TYR A 56 29.09 -8.19 -3.52
N TYR A 57 29.05 -6.98 -2.97
CA TYR A 57 29.90 -5.89 -3.45
C TYR A 57 30.66 -5.32 -2.25
N GLN A 58 31.99 -5.47 -2.28
CA GLN A 58 32.93 -4.65 -1.54
C GLN A 58 32.80 -3.21 -2.07
N ASP A 59 32.68 -2.26 -1.16
CA ASP A 59 33.51 -1.06 -1.24
C ASP A 59 34.06 -0.81 0.16
N GLU A 60 35.39 -0.84 0.22
CA GLU A 60 36.19 -0.46 1.36
C GLU A 60 36.22 1.07 1.43
N ASP A 61 36.01 1.63 2.61
CA ASP A 61 36.84 2.75 3.08
C ASP A 61 36.76 2.85 4.61
N GLU A 62 37.86 2.41 5.21
CA GLU A 62 38.53 2.83 6.44
C GLU A 62 37.83 3.84 7.38
N ALA A 63 37.74 3.43 8.66
CA ALA A 63 37.44 4.29 9.81
C ALA A 63 38.63 5.22 10.15
N PRO A 64 38.47 6.29 10.96
CA PRO A 64 38.39 6.06 12.41
C PRO A 64 37.49 7.03 13.21
N ALA A 65 37.13 6.56 14.40
CA ALA A 65 36.46 7.28 15.47
C ALA A 65 37.23 8.51 15.96
N ARG A 66 36.53 9.62 16.31
CA ARG A 66 36.85 10.37 17.54
C ARG A 66 35.78 11.38 17.98
N ASN A 67 35.41 11.28 19.24
CA ASN A 67 34.70 12.26 20.05
C ASN A 67 35.42 13.62 20.12
N TRP A 68 34.70 14.74 19.95
CA TRP A 68 34.54 15.81 20.96
C TRP A 68 33.92 17.10 20.36
N ARG A 69 32.93 17.64 21.09
CA ARG A 69 32.63 19.09 21.25
C ARG A 69 31.99 19.83 20.07
N MET A 70 30.69 20.11 20.20
CA MET A 70 30.07 21.36 19.75
C MET A 70 30.94 22.56 20.20
N PRO A 71 31.07 23.66 19.42
CA PRO A 71 29.94 24.42 18.87
C PRO A 71 30.18 25.00 17.46
N ALA A 72 29.41 24.59 16.46
CA ALA A 72 29.51 25.18 15.10
C ALA A 72 28.17 25.22 14.34
N VAL A 73 27.04 25.33 15.04
CA VAL A 73 25.70 25.38 14.39
C VAL A 73 25.37 26.78 13.82
N GLY A 74 26.11 27.83 14.19
CA GLY A 74 25.80 29.21 13.78
C GLY A 74 26.22 29.60 12.36
N ILE A 75 27.26 28.98 11.79
CA ILE A 75 27.80 29.39 10.48
C ILE A 75 27.18 28.61 9.32
N GLY A 76 26.73 27.37 9.55
CA GLY A 76 26.08 26.54 8.52
C GLY A 76 24.72 27.07 8.05
N LEU A 77 23.94 27.67 8.94
CA LEU A 77 22.61 28.20 8.60
C LEU A 77 22.67 29.50 7.77
N LEU A 78 23.70 30.33 7.95
CA LEU A 78 23.89 31.53 7.13
C LEU A 78 24.43 31.20 5.73
N ALA A 79 25.24 30.14 5.59
CA ALA A 79 25.68 29.65 4.29
C ALA A 79 24.51 29.02 3.49
N LEU A 80 23.62 28.26 4.14
CA LEU A 80 22.48 27.63 3.45
C LEU A 80 21.45 28.66 2.97
N ALA A 81 21.23 29.75 3.74
CA ALA A 81 20.33 30.83 3.35
C ALA A 81 20.88 31.67 2.19
N ALA A 82 22.19 31.91 2.13
CA ALA A 82 22.82 32.63 1.01
C ALA A 82 22.81 31.80 -0.28
N ILE A 83 22.97 30.47 -0.20
CA ILE A 83 22.92 29.56 -1.36
C ILE A 83 21.51 29.48 -1.95
N LEU A 84 20.45 29.49 -1.14
CA LEU A 84 19.08 29.51 -1.64
C LEU A 84 18.66 30.87 -2.22
N TYR A 85 19.20 31.97 -1.71
CA TYR A 85 18.84 33.32 -2.17
C TYR A 85 19.55 33.72 -3.49
N PHE A 86 20.75 33.21 -3.74
CA PHE A 86 21.50 33.47 -4.99
C PHE A 86 21.39 32.34 -6.02
N TRP A 87 20.52 31.35 -5.81
CA TRP A 87 20.30 30.34 -6.85
C TRP A 87 19.58 30.99 -8.04
N PRO A 88 20.22 31.09 -9.22
CA PRO A 88 19.57 31.67 -10.38
C PRO A 88 18.41 30.75 -10.75
N THR A 89 17.20 31.29 -10.78
CA THR A 89 16.07 30.71 -11.50
C THR A 89 16.35 30.82 -13.00
N GLY A 90 17.37 30.07 -13.45
CA GLY A 90 17.69 29.92 -14.84
C GLY A 90 16.48 29.27 -15.52
N THR A 91 15.72 30.09 -16.23
CA THR A 91 14.83 29.63 -17.30
C THR A 91 15.71 28.89 -18.31
N LYS A 92 15.83 27.58 -18.12
CA LYS A 92 16.50 26.68 -19.05
C LYS A 92 15.63 26.64 -20.31
N ASN A 93 15.85 27.63 -21.18
CA ASN A 93 15.41 27.56 -22.57
C ASN A 93 16.18 26.41 -23.21
N TRP A 94 15.55 25.23 -23.22
CA TRP A 94 15.98 24.10 -24.02
C TRP A 94 15.83 24.48 -25.50
N GLN A 95 16.85 25.14 -26.05
CA GLN A 95 17.02 25.18 -27.49
C GLN A 95 17.42 23.77 -27.94
N ASN A 96 16.43 23.05 -28.46
CA ASN A 96 16.63 21.81 -29.19
C ASN A 96 17.58 22.07 -30.36
N LYS A 97 18.84 21.65 -30.23
CA LYS A 97 19.69 21.36 -31.39
C LYS A 97 19.29 19.98 -31.90
N GLN A 98 18.18 19.91 -32.61
CA GLN A 98 17.85 18.77 -33.46
C GLN A 98 17.59 19.34 -34.84
N GLY A 99 18.34 18.85 -35.83
CA GLY A 99 18.00 19.04 -37.25
C GLY A 99 16.57 18.56 -37.54
N PRO A 100 16.04 18.78 -38.75
CA PRO A 100 14.61 18.64 -39.03
C PRO A 100 14.08 17.26 -38.59
N VAL A 101 13.45 17.23 -37.42
CA VAL A 101 12.79 16.06 -36.87
C VAL A 101 11.50 15.94 -37.65
N ALA A 102 11.34 14.82 -38.36
CA ALA A 102 10.08 14.47 -39.00
C ALA A 102 8.93 14.70 -38.01
N GLN A 103 7.91 15.45 -38.44
CA GLN A 103 6.78 15.84 -37.61
C GLN A 103 6.20 14.60 -36.92
N ARG A 104 6.43 14.48 -35.62
CA ARG A 104 5.73 13.50 -34.78
C ARG A 104 4.31 13.98 -34.67
N GLU A 105 3.41 13.28 -35.34
CA GLU A 105 1.97 13.52 -35.28
C GLU A 105 1.53 13.39 -33.82
N LEU A 106 0.95 14.47 -33.28
CA LEU A 106 0.36 14.47 -31.96
C LEU A 106 -0.93 13.65 -32.04
N VAL A 107 -0.82 12.35 -31.80
CA VAL A 107 -2.00 11.50 -31.61
C VAL A 107 -2.69 11.96 -30.33
N ALA A 108 -3.89 12.51 -30.46
CA ALA A 108 -4.73 12.85 -29.33
C ALA A 108 -5.05 11.55 -28.57
N VAL A 109 -4.31 11.30 -27.49
CA VAL A 109 -4.59 10.19 -26.57
C VAL A 109 -5.87 10.58 -25.83
N GLN A 110 -6.94 9.83 -26.08
CA GLN A 110 -8.21 10.01 -25.38
C GLN A 110 -7.98 9.71 -23.90
N THR A 111 -7.80 10.74 -23.06
CA THR A 111 -7.60 10.57 -21.63
C THR A 111 -8.93 10.26 -20.97
N HIS A 112 -9.08 9.07 -20.39
CA HIS A 112 -10.23 8.77 -19.53
C HIS A 112 -10.06 9.51 -18.19
N VAL A 113 -11.04 10.37 -17.86
CA VAL A 113 -11.02 11.11 -16.60
C VAL A 113 -11.26 10.15 -15.45
N PHE A 114 -10.35 10.14 -14.47
CA PHE A 114 -10.49 9.30 -13.29
C PHE A 114 -11.69 9.79 -12.44
N PRO A 115 -12.73 8.97 -12.25
CA PRO A 115 -13.98 9.42 -11.62
C PRO A 115 -13.83 9.72 -10.13
N THR A 116 -14.68 10.62 -9.63
CA THR A 116 -14.81 10.93 -8.20
C THR A 116 -15.87 10.03 -7.55
N PHE A 117 -15.60 9.54 -6.34
CA PHE A 117 -16.44 8.58 -5.62
C PHE A 117 -17.06 9.16 -4.33
N ASP A 118 -17.21 10.47 -4.24
CA ASP A 118 -17.60 11.13 -2.99
C ASP A 118 -19.03 10.75 -2.54
N SER A 119 -19.98 10.69 -3.47
CA SER A 119 -21.37 10.33 -3.19
C SER A 119 -21.51 8.87 -2.73
N LEU A 120 -20.78 7.95 -3.39
CA LEU A 120 -20.74 6.54 -3.03
C LEU A 120 -20.11 6.35 -1.65
N THR A 121 -18.97 7.01 -1.42
CA THR A 121 -18.27 7.01 -0.13
C THR A 121 -19.18 7.52 1.00
N ALA A 122 -19.87 8.64 0.78
CA ALA A 122 -20.81 9.19 1.77
C ALA A 122 -21.93 8.20 2.10
N THR A 123 -22.49 7.54 1.08
CA THR A 123 -23.54 6.53 1.27
C THR A 123 -23.04 5.34 2.11
N GLN A 124 -21.85 4.83 1.80
CA GLN A 124 -21.23 3.73 2.55
C GLN A 124 -20.98 4.15 4.01
N LEU A 125 -20.45 5.35 4.24
CA LEU A 125 -20.23 5.89 5.58
C LEU A 125 -21.52 6.03 6.39
N HIS A 126 -22.63 6.44 5.77
CA HIS A 126 -23.92 6.53 6.45
C HIS A 126 -24.47 5.16 6.88
N GLN A 127 -24.09 4.08 6.19
CA GLN A 127 -24.54 2.73 6.52
C GLN A 127 -23.77 2.13 7.70
N MET A 128 -22.47 2.43 7.83
CA MET A 128 -21.58 1.78 8.80
C MET A 128 -21.99 1.93 10.28
N PRO A 129 -22.50 3.08 10.76
CA PRO A 129 -22.98 3.18 12.13
C PRO A 129 -24.05 2.13 12.45
N ARG A 130 -24.95 1.83 11.50
CA ARG A 130 -26.06 0.89 11.72
C ARG A 130 -25.59 -0.55 11.89
N THR A 131 -24.38 -0.87 11.44
CA THR A 131 -23.82 -2.21 11.62
C THR A 131 -23.22 -2.37 13.02
N LEU A 132 -22.91 -1.29 13.76
CA LEU A 132 -22.33 -1.36 15.11
C LEU A 132 -23.37 -1.76 16.18
N PRO A 133 -22.97 -2.49 17.23
CA PRO A 133 -23.80 -2.71 18.42
C PRO A 133 -24.31 -1.39 19.02
N ALA A 134 -25.53 -1.38 19.56
CA ALA A 134 -26.13 -0.18 20.16
C ALA A 134 -25.28 0.43 21.28
N ALA A 135 -24.67 -0.41 22.13
CA ALA A 135 -23.80 0.00 23.21
C ALA A 135 -22.54 0.75 22.75
N GLU A 136 -22.00 0.42 21.57
CA GLU A 136 -20.81 1.10 21.04
C GLU A 136 -21.16 2.38 20.27
N ARG A 137 -22.42 2.55 19.85
CA ARG A 137 -22.88 3.75 19.13
C ARG A 137 -23.02 4.98 20.03
N THR A 138 -23.04 4.82 21.35
CA THR A 138 -23.15 5.95 22.29
C THR A 138 -21.85 6.72 22.44
N ASP A 139 -20.70 6.08 22.16
CA ASP A 139 -19.39 6.74 22.18
C ASP A 139 -19.16 7.51 20.87
N THR A 140 -19.62 8.77 20.86
CA THR A 140 -19.52 9.66 19.70
C THR A 140 -18.07 9.97 19.31
N THR A 141 -17.11 9.89 20.24
CA THR A 141 -15.69 10.18 19.96
C THR A 141 -15.04 9.02 19.23
N ALA A 142 -15.18 7.79 19.76
CA ALA A 142 -14.69 6.59 19.09
C ALA A 142 -15.37 6.42 17.73
N GLN A 143 -16.69 6.66 17.65
CA GLN A 143 -17.43 6.60 16.40
C GLN A 143 -16.91 7.60 15.36
N ARG A 144 -16.61 8.84 15.74
CA ARG A 144 -16.05 9.84 14.81
C ARG A 144 -14.71 9.41 14.26
N LYS A 145 -13.80 8.92 15.11
CA LYS A 145 -12.48 8.40 14.69
C LYS A 145 -12.64 7.21 13.74
N PHE A 146 -13.51 6.27 14.10
CA PHE A 146 -13.85 5.13 13.26
C PHE A 146 -14.34 5.56 11.87
N LEU A 147 -15.27 6.51 11.80
CA LEU A 147 -15.80 7.01 10.52
C LEU A 147 -14.74 7.76 9.69
N LEU A 148 -13.79 8.44 10.33
CA LEU A 148 -12.66 9.06 9.63
C LEU A 148 -11.74 8.01 8.99
N LEU A 149 -11.45 6.91 9.68
CA LEU A 149 -10.67 5.79 9.13
C LEU A 149 -11.44 5.09 8.02
N ALA A 150 -12.72 4.83 8.25
CA ALA A 150 -13.61 4.24 7.25
C ALA A 150 -13.70 5.08 5.99
N ARG A 151 -13.69 6.42 6.11
CA ARG A 151 -13.72 7.32 4.95
C ARG A 151 -12.49 7.12 4.07
N ARG A 152 -11.31 7.13 4.68
CA ARG A 152 -10.04 6.89 3.97
C ARG A 152 -10.03 5.51 3.29
N PHE A 153 -10.58 4.51 3.98
CA PHE A 153 -10.75 3.17 3.42
C PHE A 153 -11.66 3.18 2.19
N TRP A 154 -12.86 3.74 2.29
CA TRP A 154 -13.83 3.73 1.18
C TRP A 154 -13.37 4.56 -0.02
N GLU A 155 -12.70 5.67 0.21
CA GLU A 155 -12.10 6.47 -0.88
C GLU A 155 -11.04 5.69 -1.66
N ALA A 156 -10.21 4.89 -0.98
CA ALA A 156 -9.20 4.05 -1.63
C ALA A 156 -9.83 2.81 -2.28
N GLU A 157 -10.77 2.16 -1.59
CA GLU A 157 -11.43 0.95 -2.05
C GLU A 157 -12.29 1.20 -3.29
N ASN A 158 -13.11 2.25 -3.31
CA ASN A 158 -13.96 2.54 -4.47
C ASN A 158 -13.12 2.85 -5.73
N GLN A 159 -11.98 3.52 -5.57
CA GLN A 159 -11.04 3.75 -6.66
C GLN A 159 -10.37 2.47 -7.14
N THR A 160 -10.02 1.57 -6.21
CA THR A 160 -9.43 0.27 -6.55
C THR A 160 -10.44 -0.61 -7.28
N ASP A 161 -11.68 -0.67 -6.80
CA ASP A 161 -12.79 -1.41 -7.40
C ASP A 161 -13.04 -0.96 -8.84
N TYR A 162 -13.04 0.36 -9.07
CA TYR A 162 -13.13 0.92 -10.42
C TYR A 162 -11.97 0.49 -11.33
N LEU A 163 -10.73 0.60 -10.87
CA LEU A 163 -9.57 0.17 -11.66
C LEU A 163 -9.63 -1.32 -12.00
N CYS A 164 -10.05 -2.17 -11.06
CA CYS A 164 -10.25 -3.59 -11.33
C CYS A 164 -11.34 -3.83 -12.39
N HIS A 165 -12.44 -3.08 -12.33
CA HIS A 165 -13.51 -3.17 -13.33
C HIS A 165 -13.07 -2.69 -14.72
N GLU A 166 -12.30 -1.60 -14.83
CA GLU A 166 -11.78 -1.13 -16.13
C GLU A 166 -10.80 -2.13 -16.74
N VAL A 167 -9.94 -2.77 -15.93
CA VAL A 167 -9.06 -3.85 -16.41
C VAL A 167 -9.88 -5.04 -16.89
N GLN A 168 -10.88 -5.49 -16.14
CA GLN A 168 -11.74 -6.61 -16.54
C GLN A 168 -12.53 -6.31 -17.82
N ALA A 169 -12.93 -5.06 -18.01
CA ALA A 169 -13.62 -4.60 -19.21
C ALA A 169 -12.67 -4.34 -20.40
N ALA A 170 -11.35 -4.52 -20.22
CA ALA A 170 -10.31 -4.18 -21.19
C ALA A 170 -10.37 -2.72 -21.66
N ARG A 171 -10.69 -1.79 -20.76
CA ARG A 171 -10.86 -0.34 -21.01
C ARG A 171 -9.72 0.52 -20.45
N ILE A 172 -8.59 -0.10 -20.11
CA ILE A 172 -7.42 0.61 -19.60
C ILE A 172 -6.61 1.25 -20.74
N ASP A 173 -6.04 2.42 -20.46
CA ASP A 173 -5.19 3.18 -21.37
C ASP A 173 -3.78 3.38 -20.79
N SER A 174 -2.94 4.17 -21.46
CA SER A 174 -1.58 4.49 -21.01
C SER A 174 -1.51 5.25 -19.68
N THR A 175 -2.62 5.80 -19.19
CA THR A 175 -2.67 6.50 -17.90
C THR A 175 -2.86 5.56 -16.71
N PHE A 176 -3.20 4.29 -16.98
CA PHE A 176 -3.48 3.28 -15.95
C PHE A 176 -2.41 3.19 -14.85
N PRO A 177 -1.09 3.11 -15.15
CA PRO A 177 -0.06 3.08 -14.10
C PRO A 177 -0.10 4.29 -13.16
N GLY A 178 -0.39 5.48 -13.70
CA GLY A 178 -0.51 6.70 -12.91
C GLY A 178 -1.76 6.70 -12.02
N GLN A 179 -2.88 6.19 -12.53
CA GLN A 179 -4.10 6.01 -11.72
C GLN A 179 -3.89 5.00 -10.59
N VAL A 180 -3.13 3.93 -10.85
CA VAL A 180 -2.73 2.96 -9.82
C VAL A 180 -1.86 3.63 -8.75
N ASP A 181 -0.88 4.46 -9.11
CA ASP A 181 -0.03 5.17 -8.14
C ASP A 181 -0.84 6.12 -7.25
N ILE A 182 -1.78 6.88 -7.83
CA ILE A 182 -2.69 7.75 -7.08
C ILE A 182 -3.51 6.93 -6.06
N THR A 183 -3.96 5.74 -6.45
CA THR A 183 -4.76 4.85 -5.59
C THR A 183 -3.89 4.23 -4.49
N LEU A 184 -2.67 3.79 -4.81
CA LEU A 184 -1.69 3.29 -3.85
C LEU A 184 -1.35 4.34 -2.78
N ASP A 185 -1.23 5.62 -3.16
CA ASP A 185 -1.02 6.71 -2.22
C ASP A 185 -2.17 6.87 -1.22
N LYS A 186 -3.41 6.66 -1.64
CA LYS A 186 -4.56 6.67 -0.71
C LYS A 186 -4.50 5.50 0.27
N TRP A 187 -4.16 4.30 -0.21
CA TRP A 187 -3.92 3.16 0.67
C TRP A 187 -2.80 3.42 1.66
N LYS A 188 -1.69 4.03 1.22
CA LYS A 188 -0.59 4.42 2.09
C LYS A 188 -1.07 5.36 3.21
N ARG A 189 -1.84 6.40 2.88
CA ARG A 189 -2.43 7.35 3.86
C ARG A 189 -3.35 6.67 4.87
N LEU A 190 -4.13 5.67 4.46
CA LEU A 190 -4.90 4.84 5.39
C LEU A 190 -3.96 4.05 6.29
N THR A 191 -3.02 3.28 5.72
CA THR A 191 -2.13 2.42 6.52
C THR A 191 -1.31 3.21 7.53
N SER A 192 -0.83 4.40 7.18
CA SER A 192 -0.15 5.30 8.13
C SER A 192 -1.06 5.73 9.28
N ALA A 193 -2.36 5.95 9.02
CA ALA A 193 -3.32 6.27 10.08
C ALA A 193 -3.61 5.06 10.97
N LEU A 194 -3.59 3.85 10.42
CA LEU A 194 -3.87 2.60 11.12
C LEU A 194 -2.75 2.16 12.08
N VAL A 195 -1.57 2.80 12.03
CA VAL A 195 -0.45 2.54 12.97
C VAL A 195 -0.77 3.07 14.37
N TYR A 196 -1.57 4.13 14.47
CA TYR A 196 -1.89 4.75 15.75
C TYR A 196 -2.96 3.97 16.52
N ASP A 197 -2.83 3.94 17.86
CA ASP A 197 -3.92 3.47 18.73
C ASP A 197 -5.01 4.55 18.82
N HIS A 198 -6.18 4.24 18.26
CA HIS A 198 -7.32 5.15 18.22
C HIS A 198 -8.23 5.05 19.45
N LYS A 199 -7.96 4.10 20.37
CA LYS A 199 -8.81 3.74 21.52
C LYS A 199 -10.26 3.50 21.10
N LEU A 200 -10.45 2.62 20.12
CA LEU A 200 -11.75 2.26 19.58
C LEU A 200 -12.43 1.18 20.44
N GLN A 201 -13.75 1.17 20.41
CA GLN A 201 -14.54 0.11 21.03
C GLN A 201 -14.33 -1.23 20.28
N PRO A 202 -14.54 -2.39 20.92
CA PRO A 202 -14.17 -3.69 20.37
C PRO A 202 -14.72 -4.00 18.97
N ALA A 203 -16.00 -3.73 18.68
CA ALA A 203 -16.56 -3.98 17.34
C ALA A 203 -16.03 -2.99 16.29
N MET A 204 -15.77 -1.73 16.67
CA MET A 204 -15.09 -0.77 15.79
C MET A 204 -13.65 -1.22 15.47
N THR A 205 -12.91 -1.70 16.47
CA THR A 205 -11.55 -2.25 16.30
C THR A 205 -11.57 -3.45 15.36
N ALA A 206 -12.48 -4.40 15.56
CA ALA A 206 -12.61 -5.56 14.67
C ALA A 206 -12.85 -5.15 13.21
N ARG A 207 -13.63 -4.10 12.96
CA ARG A 207 -13.84 -3.57 11.60
C ARG A 207 -12.62 -2.89 11.03
N VAL A 208 -11.88 -2.16 11.85
CA VAL A 208 -10.61 -1.55 11.43
C VAL A 208 -9.59 -2.62 11.06
N GLU A 209 -9.55 -3.76 11.76
CA GLU A 209 -8.70 -4.88 11.37
C GLU A 209 -9.11 -5.48 10.01
N LEU A 210 -10.41 -5.59 9.72
CA LEU A 210 -10.86 -5.98 8.37
C LEU A 210 -10.40 -4.98 7.29
N MET A 211 -10.47 -3.67 7.57
CA MET A 211 -9.96 -2.64 6.65
C MET A 211 -8.45 -2.74 6.47
N ARG A 212 -7.70 -3.02 7.54
CA ARG A 212 -6.25 -3.23 7.49
C ARG A 212 -5.90 -4.42 6.62
N HIS A 213 -6.60 -5.54 6.80
CA HIS A 213 -6.39 -6.74 5.98
C HIS A 213 -6.69 -6.46 4.50
N ALA A 214 -7.83 -5.83 4.20
CA ALA A 214 -8.17 -5.41 2.84
C ALA A 214 -7.11 -4.47 2.25
N ALA A 215 -6.59 -3.51 3.02
CA ALA A 215 -5.57 -2.59 2.55
C ALA A 215 -4.26 -3.27 2.14
N VAL A 216 -3.84 -4.32 2.86
CA VAL A 216 -2.67 -5.13 2.48
C VAL A 216 -2.91 -5.79 1.13
N VAL A 217 -4.01 -6.54 1.01
CA VAL A 217 -4.36 -7.27 -0.22
C VAL A 217 -4.50 -6.32 -1.42
N ARG A 218 -5.15 -5.15 -1.24
CA ARG A 218 -5.34 -4.17 -2.31
C ARG A 218 -4.04 -3.53 -2.77
N ARG A 219 -3.12 -3.22 -1.85
CA ARG A 219 -1.81 -2.66 -2.22
C ARG A 219 -0.98 -3.65 -3.03
N GLU A 220 -0.95 -4.91 -2.62
CA GLU A 220 -0.26 -5.97 -3.36
C GLU A 220 -0.89 -6.19 -4.74
N THR A 221 -2.23 -6.26 -4.78
CA THR A 221 -2.98 -6.44 -6.03
C THR A 221 -2.71 -5.30 -7.01
N LEU A 222 -2.79 -4.04 -6.55
CA LEU A 222 -2.52 -2.87 -7.39
C LEU A 222 -1.07 -2.82 -7.88
N ALA A 223 -0.10 -3.10 -7.01
CA ALA A 223 1.31 -3.15 -7.40
C ALA A 223 1.55 -4.23 -8.46
N ALA A 224 0.96 -5.42 -8.30
CA ALA A 224 1.04 -6.50 -9.26
C ALA A 224 0.37 -6.12 -10.60
N MET A 225 -0.84 -5.55 -10.57
CA MET A 225 -1.55 -5.09 -11.77
C MET A 225 -0.71 -4.08 -12.56
N LYS A 226 -0.12 -3.10 -11.87
CA LYS A 226 0.76 -2.11 -12.49
C LYS A 226 1.98 -2.76 -13.13
N ASN A 227 2.66 -3.64 -12.41
CA ASN A 227 3.85 -4.32 -12.93
C ASN A 227 3.51 -5.18 -14.16
N GLN A 228 2.44 -5.97 -14.10
CA GLN A 228 1.98 -6.79 -15.23
C GLN A 228 1.69 -5.92 -16.45
N TYR A 229 0.99 -4.80 -16.29
CA TYR A 229 0.75 -3.84 -17.36
C TYR A 229 2.05 -3.33 -18.00
N LEU A 230 3.02 -2.91 -17.18
CA LEU A 230 4.30 -2.37 -17.66
C LEU A 230 5.14 -3.40 -18.42
N TYR A 231 5.00 -4.69 -18.07
CA TYR A 231 5.67 -5.79 -18.77
C TYR A 231 4.85 -6.36 -19.95
N GLY A 232 3.73 -5.73 -20.32
CA GLY A 232 2.88 -6.19 -21.43
C GLY A 232 2.11 -7.48 -21.12
N GLN A 233 1.96 -7.84 -19.85
CA GLN A 233 1.16 -8.97 -19.39
C GLN A 233 -0.26 -8.50 -19.03
N PRO A 234 -1.25 -9.41 -19.03
CA PRO A 234 -2.60 -9.10 -18.56
C PRO A 234 -2.55 -8.56 -17.12
N PRO A 235 -3.08 -7.35 -16.83
CA PRO A 235 -2.95 -6.76 -15.49
C PRO A 235 -3.77 -7.45 -14.40
N LEU A 236 -4.73 -8.30 -14.75
CA LEU A 236 -5.48 -9.14 -13.81
C LEU A 236 -5.39 -10.59 -14.24
N ASP A 237 -4.47 -11.34 -13.65
CA ASP A 237 -4.44 -12.79 -13.75
C ASP A 237 -5.46 -13.46 -12.81
N ARG A 238 -5.57 -14.80 -12.90
CA ARG A 238 -6.50 -15.58 -12.07
C ARG A 238 -6.24 -15.46 -10.56
N SER A 239 -4.99 -15.30 -10.14
CA SER A 239 -4.64 -15.15 -8.73
C SER A 239 -5.09 -13.80 -8.19
N LEU A 240 -4.86 -12.73 -8.96
CA LEU A 240 -5.27 -11.37 -8.62
C LEU A 240 -6.79 -11.23 -8.63
N LEU A 241 -7.47 -11.92 -9.55
CA LEU A 241 -8.94 -11.98 -9.54
C LEU A 241 -9.49 -12.66 -8.28
N TYR A 242 -8.86 -13.74 -7.81
CA TYR A 242 -9.25 -14.39 -6.55
C TYR A 242 -9.04 -13.45 -5.35
N LEU A 243 -7.90 -12.75 -5.30
CA LEU A 243 -7.63 -11.76 -4.26
C LEU A 243 -8.66 -10.61 -4.30
N ASN A 244 -8.99 -10.10 -5.48
CA ASN A 244 -10.04 -9.09 -5.66
C ASN A 244 -11.39 -9.59 -5.11
N ASP A 245 -11.80 -10.81 -5.46
CA ASP A 245 -13.06 -11.39 -5.01
C ASP A 245 -13.06 -11.61 -3.47
N SER A 246 -11.90 -11.93 -2.88
CA SER A 246 -11.76 -12.04 -1.42
C SER A 246 -12.02 -10.71 -0.70
N VAL A 247 -11.54 -9.59 -1.26
CA VAL A 247 -11.76 -8.26 -0.69
C VAL A 247 -13.23 -7.83 -0.83
N MET A 248 -13.92 -8.25 -1.90
CA MET A 248 -15.36 -8.03 -2.01
C MET A 248 -16.15 -8.63 -0.83
N VAL A 249 -15.73 -9.77 -0.29
CA VAL A 249 -16.36 -10.37 0.91
C VAL A 249 -16.15 -9.51 2.14
N LEU A 250 -14.94 -8.98 2.32
CA LEU A 250 -14.61 -8.07 3.42
C LEU A 250 -15.46 -6.80 3.32
N ARG A 251 -15.60 -6.27 2.11
CA ARG A 251 -16.45 -5.12 1.79
C ARG A 251 -17.91 -5.36 2.18
N GLN A 252 -18.47 -6.49 1.76
CA GLN A 252 -19.83 -6.90 2.13
C GLN A 252 -20.00 -7.06 3.65
N THR A 253 -18.97 -7.57 4.33
CA THR A 253 -18.96 -7.70 5.80
C THR A 253 -18.98 -6.34 6.49
N LEU A 254 -18.18 -5.37 6.02
CA LEU A 254 -18.14 -4.01 6.55
C LEU A 254 -19.47 -3.26 6.36
N LEU A 255 -20.16 -3.52 5.25
CA LEU A 255 -21.49 -2.97 4.94
C LEU A 255 -22.64 -3.73 5.63
N GLY A 256 -22.35 -4.77 6.40
CA GLY A 256 -23.35 -5.52 7.15
C GLY A 256 -24.22 -6.44 6.30
N VAL A 257 -23.76 -6.82 5.10
CA VAL A 257 -24.47 -7.80 4.26
C VAL A 257 -24.53 -9.14 5.02
N PRO A 258 -25.72 -9.77 5.14
CA PRO A 258 -25.87 -11.07 5.81
C PRO A 258 -25.02 -12.16 5.15
N ALA A 259 -24.45 -13.07 5.93
CA ALA A 259 -23.58 -14.13 5.40
C ALA A 259 -24.24 -15.01 4.34
N SER A 260 -25.57 -15.18 4.38
CA SER A 260 -26.37 -15.89 3.37
C SER A 260 -26.43 -15.19 2.01
N GLN A 261 -26.20 -13.88 1.96
CA GLN A 261 -26.27 -13.05 0.76
C GLN A 261 -24.89 -12.62 0.25
N ARG A 262 -23.81 -13.04 0.92
CA ARG A 262 -22.45 -12.69 0.50
C ARG A 262 -22.03 -13.50 -0.72
N LEU A 263 -21.29 -12.84 -1.60
CA LEU A 263 -20.60 -13.52 -2.67
C LEU A 263 -19.54 -14.44 -2.05
N ARG A 264 -19.37 -15.63 -2.62
CA ARG A 264 -18.32 -16.57 -2.21
C ARG A 264 -17.23 -16.57 -3.28
N PRO A 265 -15.97 -16.21 -2.98
CA PRO A 265 -14.91 -16.09 -3.97
C PRO A 265 -14.75 -17.35 -4.81
N ARG A 266 -14.79 -18.53 -4.17
CA ARG A 266 -14.73 -19.82 -4.88
C ARG A 266 -15.90 -20.05 -5.85
N GLN A 267 -17.11 -19.61 -5.49
CA GLN A 267 -18.27 -19.75 -6.37
C GLN A 267 -18.18 -18.80 -7.55
N GLU A 268 -17.74 -17.56 -7.33
CA GLU A 268 -17.52 -16.60 -8.42
C GLU A 268 -16.40 -17.03 -9.35
N GLN A 269 -15.31 -17.56 -8.81
CA GLN A 269 -14.24 -18.15 -9.60
C GLN A 269 -14.74 -19.33 -10.43
N GLN A 270 -15.53 -20.24 -9.84
CA GLN A 270 -16.09 -21.38 -10.57
C GLN A 270 -17.01 -20.93 -11.71
N LYS A 271 -17.89 -19.95 -11.47
CA LYS A 271 -18.75 -19.36 -12.52
C LYS A 271 -17.95 -18.81 -13.69
N ARG A 272 -16.81 -18.15 -13.43
CA ARG A 272 -15.93 -17.63 -14.50
C ARG A 272 -15.28 -18.77 -15.29
N ILE A 273 -14.79 -19.81 -14.61
CA ILE A 273 -14.24 -21.01 -15.25
C ILE A 273 -15.29 -21.68 -16.15
N ASP A 274 -16.52 -21.82 -15.66
CA ASP A 274 -17.60 -22.44 -16.42
C ASP A 274 -18.01 -21.58 -17.62
N ALA A 275 -18.04 -20.26 -17.47
CA ALA A 275 -18.29 -19.32 -18.57
C ALA A 275 -17.18 -19.34 -19.63
N GLU A 276 -15.90 -19.42 -19.23
CA GLU A 276 -14.77 -19.57 -20.15
C GLU A 276 -14.88 -20.87 -20.96
N ARG A 277 -15.16 -21.99 -20.28
CA ARG A 277 -15.37 -23.29 -20.94
C ARG A 277 -16.54 -23.26 -21.92
N ALA A 278 -17.65 -22.62 -21.54
CA ALA A 278 -18.80 -22.49 -22.43
C ALA A 278 -18.47 -21.67 -23.69
N ARG A 279 -17.67 -20.59 -23.56
CA ARG A 279 -17.21 -19.79 -24.72
C ARG A 279 -16.31 -20.60 -25.64
N GLN A 280 -15.39 -21.38 -25.08
CA GLN A 280 -14.51 -22.27 -25.85
C GLN A 280 -15.33 -23.33 -26.60
N ALA A 281 -16.27 -23.98 -25.93
CA ALA A 281 -17.13 -24.98 -26.55
C ALA A 281 -17.94 -24.43 -27.74
N ILE A 282 -18.34 -23.15 -27.69
CA ILE A 282 -19.03 -22.47 -28.82
C ILE A 282 -18.06 -22.18 -29.97
N GLN A 283 -16.81 -21.81 -29.68
CA GLN A 283 -15.78 -21.54 -30.70
C GLN A 283 -15.32 -22.81 -31.42
N ASP A 284 -15.34 -23.96 -30.73
CA ASP A 284 -14.95 -25.26 -31.27
C ASP A 284 -16.05 -25.92 -32.13
N LEU A 285 -17.24 -25.31 -32.25
CA LEU A 285 -18.28 -25.83 -33.13
C LEU A 285 -17.86 -25.66 -34.60
N PRO A 286 -18.01 -26.72 -35.44
CA PRO A 286 -17.70 -26.61 -36.86
C PRO A 286 -18.59 -25.54 -37.49
N GLN A 287 -17.96 -24.57 -38.16
CA GLN A 287 -18.65 -23.55 -38.95
C GLN A 287 -19.31 -24.28 -40.14
N VAL A 288 -20.63 -24.43 -40.09
CA VAL A 288 -21.45 -25.03 -41.16
C VAL A 288 -21.78 -23.98 -42.21
#